data_AF-A0A1I4Z3F1-F1
#
_entry.id   AF-A0A1I4Z3F1-F1
#
_cell.length_a   1.000
_cell.length_b   1.000
_cell.length_c   1.000
_cell.angle_alpha   90.00
_cell.angle_beta   90.00
_cell.angle_gamma   90.00
#
_symmetry.space_group_name_H-M   'P 1'
#
loop_
_entity.id
_entity.type
_entity.pdbx_description
1 polymer ?
#
loop_
_entity_poly.entity_id
_entity_poly.type
_entity_poly.pdbx_seq_one_letter_code
_entity_poly.pdbx_strand_id
1 'polypeptide(L)'
;MPYKLMVNDNYHYMDKDECYCDGTYASAEEALAKARKIVDDFLADSYAPGMTAGALFFQYKSFGEAPWLAQTGDDPHVKFSAWEYAKQRCTELCGSNAPEPNQEEA
;
A
#
# COMPACT_ATOMS: atom_id res chain seq x y z
N MET A 1 -5.42 -10.82 22.24
CA MET A 1 -4.87 -11.71 21.21
C MET A 1 -3.98 -10.86 20.30
N PRO A 2 -2.83 -11.37 19.83
CA PRO A 2 -1.96 -10.57 18.98
C PRO A 2 -2.47 -10.50 17.53
N TYR A 3 -2.07 -9.47 16.78
CA TYR A 3 -2.47 -9.25 15.39
C TYR A 3 -1.40 -9.80 14.45
N LYS A 4 -1.77 -10.70 13.54
CA LYS A 4 -0.84 -11.20 12.52
C LYS A 4 -0.95 -10.37 11.27
N LEU A 5 0.18 -9.85 10.80
CA LEU A 5 0.26 -9.17 9.51
C LEU A 5 0.66 -10.20 8.45
N MET A 6 -0.29 -10.48 7.56
CA MET A 6 -0.09 -11.35 6.42
C MET A 6 0.13 -10.50 5.18
N VAL A 7 0.92 -10.97 4.23
CA VAL A 7 1.25 -10.24 3.01
C VAL A 7 1.07 -11.16 1.82
N ASN A 8 0.35 -10.71 0.81
CA ASN A 8 0.33 -11.35 -0.51
C ASN A 8 1.27 -10.56 -1.44
N ASP A 9 2.29 -11.23 -1.99
CA ASP A 9 3.12 -10.65 -3.05
C ASP A 9 2.37 -10.72 -4.40
N ASN A 10 2.18 -9.58 -5.06
CA ASN A 10 1.51 -9.53 -6.36
C ASN A 10 2.45 -9.89 -7.53
N TYR A 11 3.77 -9.89 -7.33
CA TYR A 11 4.78 -10.11 -8.39
C TYR A 11 4.82 -11.58 -8.86
N HIS A 12 4.68 -12.53 -7.95
CA HIS A 12 4.80 -13.97 -8.23
C HIS A 12 3.44 -14.67 -8.45
N TYR A 13 2.53 -14.11 -9.27
CA TYR A 13 1.18 -14.69 -9.50
C TYR A 13 1.16 -16.17 -9.96
N MET A 14 2.27 -16.66 -10.52
CA MET A 14 2.43 -18.06 -10.95
C MET A 14 2.78 -19.02 -9.78
N ASP A 15 3.21 -18.50 -8.63
CA ASP A 15 3.46 -19.25 -7.40
C ASP A 15 2.38 -18.91 -6.38
N LYS A 16 1.38 -19.80 -6.24
CA LYS A 16 0.13 -19.54 -5.53
C LYS A 16 0.27 -19.54 -4.00
N ASP A 17 1.48 -19.74 -3.48
CA ASP A 17 1.78 -19.93 -2.06
C ASP A 17 2.60 -18.79 -1.41
N GLU A 18 2.84 -17.65 -2.06
CA GLU A 18 3.61 -16.54 -1.46
C GLU A 18 2.78 -15.62 -0.54
N CYS A 19 1.89 -16.21 0.27
CA CYS A 19 1.35 -15.53 1.44
C CYS A 19 2.30 -15.78 2.61
N TYR A 20 2.99 -14.74 3.08
CA TYR A 20 3.88 -14.84 4.24
C TYR A 20 3.38 -14.01 5.42
N CYS A 21 3.82 -14.40 6.62
CA CYS A 21 3.59 -13.63 7.84
C CYS A 21 4.76 -12.66 8.00
N ASP A 22 4.52 -11.36 7.85
CA ASP A 22 5.52 -10.32 8.12
C ASP A 22 5.85 -10.28 9.62
N GLY A 23 4.83 -10.47 10.47
CA GLY A 23 5.03 -10.43 11.91
C GLY A 23 3.75 -10.58 12.73
N THR A 24 3.95 -10.61 14.03
CA THR A 24 2.89 -10.65 15.05
C THR A 24 3.05 -9.44 15.97
N TYR A 25 1.99 -8.65 16.09
CA TYR A 25 2.00 -7.34 16.74
C TYR A 25 1.08 -7.34 17.96
N ALA A 26 1.43 -6.52 18.97
CA ALA A 26 0.68 -6.47 20.22
C ALA A 26 -0.63 -5.70 20.07
N SER A 27 -0.69 -4.74 19.14
CA SER A 27 -1.86 -3.91 18.86
C SER A 27 -2.20 -3.83 17.38
N ALA A 28 -3.47 -3.50 17.10
CA ALA A 28 -3.93 -3.22 15.75
C ALA A 28 -3.19 -2.03 15.14
N GLU A 29 -2.90 -1.01 15.95
CA GLU A 29 -2.24 0.22 15.51
C GLU A 29 -0.82 -0.06 15.01
N GLU A 30 -0.05 -0.87 15.73
CA GLU A 30 1.30 -1.29 15.31
C GLU A 30 1.24 -2.08 14.00
N ALA A 31 0.33 -3.04 13.92
CA ALA A 31 0.17 -3.89 12.75
C ALA A 31 -0.27 -3.08 11.52
N LEU A 32 -1.19 -2.12 11.69
CA LEU A 32 -1.62 -1.20 10.65
C LEU A 32 -0.51 -0.21 10.24
N ALA A 33 0.29 0.27 11.19
CA ALA A 33 1.41 1.15 10.88
C ALA A 33 2.44 0.42 10.01
N LYS A 34 2.72 -0.85 10.33
CA LYS A 34 3.58 -1.69 9.48
C LYS A 34 2.95 -1.95 8.11
N ALA A 35 1.66 -2.30 8.06
CA ALA A 35 0.94 -2.53 6.80
C ALA A 35 1.01 -1.30 5.87
N ARG A 36 0.78 -0.10 6.41
CA ARG A 36 0.91 1.15 5.65
C ARG A 36 2.34 1.37 5.18
N LYS A 37 3.33 1.13 6.04
CA LYS A 37 4.74 1.29 5.69
C LYS A 37 5.17 0.43 4.51
N ILE A 38 4.73 -0.84 4.45
CA ILE A 38 5.01 -1.73 3.31
C ILE A 38 4.52 -1.11 2.00
N VAL A 39 3.28 -0.62 1.99
CA VAL A 39 2.70 0.05 0.80
C VAL A 39 3.45 1.34 0.47
N ASP A 40 3.71 2.18 1.47
CA ASP A 40 4.38 3.47 1.29
C ASP A 40 5.81 3.31 0.76
N ASP A 41 6.57 2.32 1.24
CA ASP A 41 7.93 2.04 0.80
C ASP A 41 7.93 1.65 -0.70
N PHE A 42 7.04 0.74 -1.13
CA PHE A 42 6.91 0.39 -2.56
C PHE A 42 6.54 1.61 -3.42
N LEU A 43 5.56 2.41 -2.98
CA LEU A 43 5.09 3.57 -3.73
C LEU A 43 6.17 4.65 -3.85
N ALA A 44 6.97 4.86 -2.81
CA ALA A 44 8.08 5.79 -2.83
C ALA A 44 9.17 5.35 -3.82
N ASP A 45 9.51 4.07 -3.82
CA ASP A 45 10.53 3.51 -4.72
C ASP A 45 10.07 3.46 -6.19
N SER A 46 8.77 3.28 -6.43
CA SER A 46 8.18 3.18 -7.78
C SER A 46 7.78 4.54 -8.37
N TYR A 47 7.73 5.60 -7.56
CA TYR A 47 7.31 6.92 -7.99
C TYR A 47 8.39 7.60 -8.83
N ALA A 48 7.97 8.24 -9.92
CA ALA A 48 8.80 9.13 -10.72
C ALA A 48 8.09 10.49 -10.89
N PRO A 49 8.82 11.62 -10.87
CA PRO A 49 8.25 12.93 -11.15
C PRO A 49 7.48 12.96 -12.48
N GLY A 50 6.28 13.55 -12.46
CA GLY A 50 5.38 13.60 -13.63
C GLY A 50 4.55 12.33 -13.88
N MET A 51 4.73 11.26 -13.10
CA MET A 51 3.89 10.06 -13.18
C MET A 51 2.46 10.34 -12.67
N THR A 52 1.46 9.76 -13.33
CA THR A 52 0.06 9.86 -12.87
C THR A 52 -0.22 8.90 -11.71
N ALA A 53 -1.17 9.26 -10.85
CA ALA A 53 -1.62 8.40 -9.76
C ALA A 53 -2.09 7.02 -10.25
N GLY A 54 -2.75 6.99 -11.43
CA GLY A 54 -3.20 5.74 -12.04
C GLY A 54 -2.06 4.83 -12.47
N ALA A 55 -0.98 5.39 -13.05
CA ALA A 55 0.19 4.61 -13.44
C ALA A 55 0.93 4.04 -12.23
N LEU A 56 1.12 4.84 -11.17
CA LEU A 56 1.72 4.37 -9.93
C LEU A 56 0.87 3.28 -9.26
N PHE A 57 -0.44 3.48 -9.18
CA PHE A 57 -1.35 2.49 -8.61
C PHE A 57 -1.37 1.17 -9.42
N PHE A 58 -1.28 1.27 -10.75
CA PHE A 58 -1.16 0.09 -11.61
C PHE A 58 0.12 -0.70 -11.30
N GLN A 59 1.27 -0.03 -11.18
CA GLN A 59 2.52 -0.70 -10.81
C GLN A 59 2.41 -1.41 -9.46
N TYR A 60 1.84 -0.77 -8.45
CA TYR A 60 1.62 -1.38 -7.14
C TYR A 60 0.73 -2.63 -7.21
N LYS A 61 -0.35 -2.58 -7.99
CA LYS A 61 -1.20 -3.77 -8.17
C LYS A 61 -0.50 -4.92 -8.90
N SER A 62 0.50 -4.62 -9.73
CA SER A 62 1.22 -5.62 -10.52
C SER A 62 2.41 -6.22 -9.78
N PHE A 63 3.07 -5.43 -8.93
CA PHE A 63 4.38 -5.79 -8.39
C PHE A 63 4.56 -5.47 -6.90
N GLY A 64 3.60 -4.79 -6.29
CA GLY A 64 3.65 -4.41 -4.88
C GLY A 64 3.11 -5.49 -3.96
N GLU A 65 3.38 -5.31 -2.68
CA GLU A 65 2.93 -6.21 -1.61
C GLU A 65 1.57 -5.74 -1.07
N ALA A 66 0.63 -6.68 -0.88
CA ALA A 66 -0.71 -6.41 -0.36
C ALA A 66 -0.87 -6.92 1.08
N PRO A 67 -0.49 -6.12 2.10
CA PRO A 67 -0.64 -6.49 3.51
C PRO A 67 -2.11 -6.51 3.97
N TRP A 68 -2.45 -7.49 4.79
CA TRP A 68 -3.75 -7.59 5.46
C TRP A 68 -3.58 -8.17 6.86
N LEU A 69 -4.49 -7.80 7.76
CA LEU A 69 -4.46 -8.27 9.15
C LEU A 69 -5.29 -9.53 9.30
N ALA A 70 -4.62 -10.65 9.58
CA ALA A 70 -5.26 -11.87 10.02
C ALA A 70 -5.62 -11.71 11.50
N GLN A 71 -6.86 -11.32 11.74
CA GLN A 71 -7.37 -11.16 13.09
C GLN A 71 -7.60 -12.53 13.72
N THR A 72 -7.03 -12.75 14.91
CA THR A 72 -7.45 -13.83 15.80
C THR A 72 -8.40 -13.22 16.82
N GLY A 73 -9.71 -13.33 16.61
CA GLY A 73 -10.77 -12.96 17.57
C GLY A 73 -11.88 -12.03 17.04
N ASP A 74 -12.99 -11.95 17.77
CA ASP A 74 -14.22 -11.20 17.44
C ASP A 74 -14.11 -9.67 17.51
N ASP A 75 -12.91 -9.09 17.44
CA ASP A 75 -12.74 -7.63 17.52
C ASP A 75 -13.20 -6.98 16.19
N PRO A 76 -14.34 -6.28 16.14
CA PRO A 76 -14.97 -5.92 14.88
C PRO A 76 -14.32 -4.73 14.17
N HIS A 77 -13.21 -4.19 14.68
CA HIS A 77 -12.76 -2.84 14.33
C HIS A 77 -11.61 -2.69 13.34
N VAL A 78 -10.90 -3.74 12.93
CA VAL A 78 -9.69 -3.57 12.11
C VAL A 78 -9.91 -3.97 10.66
N LYS A 79 -10.60 -3.10 9.91
CA LYS A 79 -10.72 -3.24 8.46
C LYS A 79 -9.60 -2.44 7.78
N PHE A 80 -8.71 -3.14 7.09
CA PHE A 80 -7.67 -2.53 6.26
C PHE A 80 -7.65 -3.16 4.88
N SER A 81 -7.59 -2.31 3.86
CA SER A 81 -7.39 -2.71 2.47
C SER A 81 -6.15 -2.02 1.96
N ALA A 82 -5.10 -2.80 1.68
CA ALA A 82 -3.86 -2.27 1.14
C ALA A 82 -4.07 -1.56 -0.21
N TRP A 83 -5.02 -2.02 -1.02
CA TRP A 83 -5.32 -1.41 -2.31
C TRP A 83 -6.04 -0.07 -2.19
N GLU A 84 -7.01 0.04 -1.28
CA GLU A 84 -7.67 1.34 -1.05
C GLU A 84 -6.69 2.35 -0.45
N TYR A 85 -5.84 1.91 0.48
CA TYR A 85 -4.76 2.74 1.02
C TYR A 85 -3.79 3.17 -0.09
N ALA A 86 -3.29 2.25 -0.92
CA ALA A 86 -2.38 2.56 -2.00
C ALA A 86 -2.99 3.55 -3.01
N LYS A 87 -4.27 3.39 -3.36
CA LYS A 87 -4.98 4.29 -4.28
C LYS A 87 -5.03 5.72 -3.75
N GLN A 88 -5.32 5.88 -2.45
CA GLN A 88 -5.27 7.18 -1.79
C GLN A 88 -3.86 7.77 -1.86
N ARG A 89 -2.83 7.01 -1.45
CA ARG A 89 -1.44 7.46 -1.43
C ARG A 89 -0.90 7.84 -2.81
N CYS A 90 -1.28 7.09 -3.86
CA CYS A 90 -0.92 7.44 -5.23
C CYS A 90 -1.49 8.81 -5.64
N THR A 91 -2.71 9.13 -5.19
CA THR A 91 -3.35 10.42 -5.46
C THR A 91 -2.60 11.55 -4.76
N GLU A 92 -2.20 11.33 -3.50
CA GLU A 92 -1.46 12.30 -2.69
C GLU A 92 -0.05 12.56 -3.25
N LEU A 93 0.69 11.51 -3.62
CA LEU A 93 2.05 11.61 -4.17
C LEU A 93 2.09 12.26 -5.56
N CYS A 94 1.20 11.85 -6.47
CA CYS A 94 1.19 12.36 -7.84
C CYS A 94 0.45 13.70 -7.98
N GLY A 95 -0.52 13.99 -7.12
CA GLY A 95 -1.27 15.25 -7.12
C GLY A 95 -0.47 16.42 -6.54
N SER A 96 0.46 16.14 -5.63
CA SER A 96 1.33 17.17 -5.02
C SER A 96 2.51 17.59 -5.91
N ASN A 97 2.76 16.86 -7.00
CA ASN A 97 3.89 17.06 -7.92
C ASN A 97 3.45 17.28 -9.38
N ALA A 98 2.19 17.65 -9.62
CA ALA A 98 1.82 18.17 -10.94
C ALA A 98 2.65 19.43 -11.21
N PRO A 99 3.30 19.58 -12.39
CA PRO A 99 3.94 20.84 -12.72
C PRO A 99 2.89 21.95 -12.61
N GLU A 100 3.22 23.02 -11.89
CA GLU A 100 2.36 24.21 -11.84
C GLU A 100 2.00 24.61 -13.28
N PRO A 101 0.74 24.94 -13.59
CA PRO A 101 0.39 25.41 -14.91
C PRO A 101 1.21 26.68 -15.19
N ASN A 102 2.04 26.63 -16.24
CA ASN A 102 2.82 27.78 -16.72
C ASN A 102 1.90 29.01 -16.78
N GLN A 103 2.19 30.01 -15.95
CA GLN A 103 1.60 31.34 -16.08
C GLN A 103 2.37 32.13 -17.13
N GLU A 104 2.13 31.81 -18.39
CA GLU A 104 2.50 32.64 -19.54
C GLU A 104 1.55 32.17 -20.66
N GLU A 105 0.66 32.98 -21.21
CA GLU A 105 0.96 34.25 -21.89
C GLU A 105 -0.15 35.29 -21.63
N ALA A 106 0.27 36.55 -21.48
CA ALA A 106 -0.56 37.76 -21.48
C ALA A 106 -0.45 38.48 -22.83
#